data_AF-X0T822-F1
#
_entry.id   AF-X0T822-F1
#
_cell.length_a   1.000
_cell.length_b   1.000
_cell.length_c   1.000
_cell.angle_alpha   90.00
_cell.angle_beta   90.00
_cell.angle_gamma   90.00
#
_symmetry.space_group_name_H-M   'P 1'
#
loop_
_entity.id
_entity.type
_entity.pdbx_description
1 polymer ?
#
loop_
_entity_poly.entity_id
_entity_poly.type
_entity_poly.pdbx_seq_one_letter_code
_entity_poly.pdbx_strand_id
1 'polypeptide(L)'
;PGCAGLAHVAVFDGSHPCWPSTTGETFNVDGYTISFDDTYLKLVEPFQFEIWGYNEDEKWPHRIHVRIGLVSEEVFMARFLPTYAWDYYLKKLKEAEQKQIEERKEILDNPFPWVE
;
A
#
# COMPACT_ATOMS: atom_id res chain seq x y z
N PRO A 1 11.62 25.85 -6.45
CA PRO A 1 11.89 26.02 -5.00
C PRO A 1 11.20 24.90 -4.21
N GLY A 2 11.97 24.05 -3.51
CA GLY A 2 11.48 22.96 -2.68
C GLY A 2 11.68 23.23 -1.19
N CYS A 3 11.74 22.17 -0.38
CA CYS A 3 11.86 22.28 1.07
C CYS A 3 13.33 22.48 1.55
N ALA A 4 14.29 22.71 0.65
CA ALA A 4 15.70 22.95 0.98
C ALA A 4 16.37 21.89 1.89
N GLY A 5 15.80 20.68 1.98
CA GLY A 5 16.26 19.62 2.89
C GLY A 5 15.96 19.86 4.37
N LEU A 6 15.09 20.82 4.71
CA LEU A 6 14.71 21.18 6.10
C LEU A 6 13.40 20.51 6.55
N ALA A 7 12.61 20.01 5.61
CA ALA A 7 11.42 19.23 5.89
C ALA A 7 11.78 17.74 5.89
N HIS A 8 11.54 17.09 7.03
CA HIS A 8 11.84 15.68 7.24
C HIS A 8 10.55 14.86 7.30
N VAL A 9 10.57 13.67 6.68
CA VAL A 9 9.45 12.72 6.74
C VAL A 9 9.95 11.28 6.82
N ALA A 10 9.22 10.47 7.58
CA ALA A 10 9.37 9.03 7.65
C ALA A 10 7.99 8.37 7.77
N VAL A 11 7.90 7.12 7.33
CA VAL A 11 6.69 6.31 7.29
C VAL A 11 6.93 5.03 8.07
N PHE A 12 6.02 4.73 8.98
CA PHE A 12 6.10 3.62 9.92
C PHE A 12 4.87 2.72 9.81
N ASP A 13 5.07 1.45 10.14
CA ASP A 13 4.00 0.52 10.51
C ASP A 13 4.13 0.22 12.00
N GLY A 14 3.32 0.90 12.82
CA GLY A 14 3.49 0.92 14.27
C GLY A 14 4.88 1.45 14.65
N SER A 15 5.67 0.66 15.37
CA SER A 15 7.04 1.03 15.76
C SER A 15 8.11 0.66 14.74
N HIS A 16 7.75 0.05 13.60
CA HIS A 16 8.69 -0.42 12.61
C HIS A 16 8.89 0.63 11.50
N PRO A 17 10.14 1.09 11.23
CA PRO A 17 10.41 2.01 10.13
C PRO A 17 10.28 1.31 8.78
N CYS A 18 9.27 1.69 7.98
CA CYS A 18 9.09 1.17 6.64
C CYS A 18 9.93 1.97 5.65
N TRP A 19 9.79 3.31 5.67
CA TRP A 19 10.53 4.20 4.76
C TRP A 19 10.94 5.52 5.43
N PRO A 20 12.23 5.86 5.47
CA PRO A 20 13.37 5.01 5.09
C PRO A 20 13.48 3.78 6.00
N SER A 21 14.08 2.70 5.47
CA SER A 21 14.21 1.44 6.20
C SER A 21 15.30 1.46 7.28
N THR A 22 16.19 2.45 7.24
CA THR A 22 17.19 2.69 8.29
C THR A 22 16.56 3.40 9.48
N THR A 23 16.64 2.79 10.66
CA THR A 23 16.14 3.39 11.90
C THR A 23 16.82 4.72 12.20
N GLY A 24 16.02 5.76 12.44
CA GLY A 24 16.50 7.10 12.78
C GLY A 24 16.79 7.99 11.58
N GLU A 25 16.71 7.48 10.36
CA GLU A 25 16.80 8.30 9.15
C GLU A 25 15.43 8.85 8.75
N THR A 26 15.46 9.94 7.99
CA THR A 26 14.27 10.56 7.41
C THR A 26 14.57 11.00 5.99
N PHE A 27 13.54 11.13 5.17
CA PHE A 27 13.68 11.74 3.86
C PHE A 27 13.62 13.27 3.98
N ASN A 28 14.62 13.95 3.43
CA ASN A 28 14.69 15.40 3.38
C ASN A 28 15.32 15.86 2.05
N VAL A 29 14.48 16.02 1.03
CA VAL A 29 14.91 16.41 -0.32
C VAL A 29 14.50 17.84 -0.66
N ASP A 30 15.24 18.48 -1.57
CA ASP A 30 14.92 19.81 -2.07
C ASP A 30 14.35 19.78 -3.49
N GLY A 31 13.02 19.82 -3.59
CA GLY A 31 12.34 19.99 -4.88
C GLY A 31 12.31 18.74 -5.76
N TYR A 32 12.77 17.60 -5.24
CA TYR A 32 12.70 16.30 -5.90
C TYR A 32 11.58 15.44 -5.32
N THR A 33 10.97 14.61 -6.15
CA THR A 33 10.06 13.56 -5.69
C THR A 33 10.86 12.27 -5.51
N ILE A 34 10.80 11.68 -4.32
CA ILE A 34 11.30 10.33 -4.08
C ILE A 34 10.21 9.36 -4.54
N SER A 35 10.54 8.53 -5.52
CA SER A 35 9.64 7.48 -6.02
C SER A 35 10.44 6.21 -6.25
N PHE A 36 9.95 5.10 -5.72
CA PHE A 36 10.50 3.78 -5.90
C PHE A 36 9.36 2.77 -5.99
N ASP A 37 9.58 1.69 -6.71
CA ASP A 37 8.61 0.62 -6.90
C ASP A 37 8.88 -0.49 -5.87
N ASP A 38 8.73 -0.09 -4.60
CA ASP A 38 8.81 -0.97 -3.45
C ASP A 38 7.41 -1.34 -3.01
N THR A 39 7.27 -2.55 -2.49
CA THR A 39 6.00 -3.11 -2.07
C THR A 39 6.12 -3.68 -0.68
N TYR A 40 5.20 -3.30 0.20
CA TYR A 40 5.14 -3.77 1.58
C TYR A 40 3.87 -4.57 1.80
N LEU A 41 4.02 -5.84 2.21
CA LEU A 41 2.89 -6.73 2.46
C LEU A 41 2.42 -6.60 3.92
N LYS A 42 1.23 -6.03 4.11
CA LYS A 42 0.62 -5.86 5.42
C LYS A 42 -0.56 -6.83 5.59
N LEU A 43 -0.30 -7.95 6.27
CA LEU A 43 -1.29 -9.02 6.48
C LEU A 43 -2.05 -8.92 7.81
N VAL A 44 -1.57 -8.07 8.72
CA VAL A 44 -2.08 -7.99 10.09
C VAL A 44 -2.55 -6.57 10.39
N GLU A 45 -3.66 -6.49 11.11
CA GLU A 45 -4.20 -5.25 11.65
C GLU A 45 -3.21 -4.57 12.62
N PRO A 46 -3.26 -3.24 12.78
CA PRO A 46 -4.16 -2.30 12.10
C PRO A 46 -3.68 -1.98 10.68
N PHE A 47 -4.56 -1.98 9.66
CA PHE A 47 -4.24 -1.70 8.25
C PHE A 47 -3.96 -0.21 7.96
N GLN A 48 -2.99 0.37 8.66
CA GLN A 48 -2.62 1.77 8.57
C GLN A 48 -1.10 1.95 8.48
N PHE A 49 -0.69 3.10 7.96
CA PHE A 49 0.67 3.59 8.07
C PHE A 49 0.67 4.90 8.86
N GLU A 50 1.71 5.11 9.65
CA GLU A 50 1.91 6.33 10.41
C GLU A 50 2.97 7.18 9.72
N ILE A 51 2.61 8.41 9.36
CA ILE A 51 3.52 9.34 8.72
C ILE A 51 3.99 10.34 9.76
N TRP A 52 5.27 10.33 10.03
CA TRP A 52 5.94 11.23 10.97
C TRP A 52 6.73 12.25 10.19
N GLY A 53 6.58 13.51 10.54
CA GLY A 53 7.34 14.58 9.92
C GLY A 53 7.62 15.70 10.89
N TYR A 54 8.76 16.36 10.68
CA TYR A 54 9.14 17.57 11.39
C TYR A 54 9.81 18.54 10.43
N ASN A 55 9.83 19.80 10.82
CA ASN A 55 10.46 20.86 10.06
C ASN A 55 11.51 21.54 10.94
N GLU A 56 12.69 21.80 10.37
CA GLU A 56 13.74 22.58 11.01
C GLU A 56 13.64 24.08 10.67
N ASP A 57 12.84 24.46 9.67
CA ASP A 57 12.57 25.86 9.34
C ASP A 57 11.48 26.48 10.23
N GLU A 58 11.74 27.70 10.71
CA GLU A 58 10.81 28.50 11.51
C GLU A 58 10.11 29.58 10.67
N LYS A 59 10.60 29.86 9.46
CA LYS A 59 10.17 31.01 8.65
C LYS A 59 9.19 30.63 7.55
N TRP A 60 9.42 29.53 6.86
CA TRP A 60 8.59 29.12 5.72
C TRP A 60 7.90 27.79 5.99
N PRO A 61 6.56 27.73 5.92
CA PRO A 61 5.86 26.47 6.09
C PRO A 61 6.14 25.55 4.91
N HIS A 62 6.56 24.33 5.21
CA HIS A 62 6.74 23.27 4.20
C HIS A 62 5.48 22.40 4.09
N ARG A 63 5.25 21.87 2.89
CA ARG A 63 4.15 20.94 2.61
C ARG A 63 4.71 19.68 1.97
N ILE A 64 4.46 18.56 2.62
CA ILE A 64 4.88 17.23 2.16
C ILE A 64 3.67 16.50 1.60
N HIS A 65 3.85 15.83 0.46
CA HIS A 65 2.83 14.99 -0.15
C HIS A 65 3.33 13.56 -0.18
N VAL A 66 2.64 12.68 0.53
CA VAL A 66 2.91 11.23 0.52
C VAL A 66 1.82 10.54 -0.29
N ARG A 67 2.23 9.67 -1.21
CA ARG A 67 1.33 8.87 -2.04
C ARG A 67 1.73 7.41 -1.92
N ILE A 68 0.80 6.57 -1.49
CA ILE A 68 0.99 5.14 -1.35
C ILE A 68 0.01 4.46 -2.31
N GLY A 69 0.55 3.67 -3.24
CA GLY A 69 -0.25 2.81 -4.10
C GLY A 69 -0.61 1.53 -3.36
N LEU A 70 -1.87 1.10 -3.47
CA LEU A 70 -2.33 -0.18 -2.94
C LEU A 70 -2.41 -1.18 -4.08
N VAL A 71 -1.95 -2.40 -3.83
CA VAL A 71 -2.03 -3.54 -4.76
C VAL A 71 -2.61 -4.74 -4.01
N SER A 72 -3.27 -5.65 -4.72
CA SER A 72 -3.75 -6.89 -4.10
C SER A 72 -2.57 -7.82 -3.77
N GLU A 73 -2.74 -8.66 -2.74
CA GLU A 73 -1.76 -9.66 -2.32
C GLU A 73 -1.30 -10.55 -3.49
N GLU A 74 -2.24 -10.91 -4.32
CA GLU A 74 -2.09 -11.54 -5.62
C GLU A 74 -1.02 -10.90 -6.53
N VAL A 75 -1.13 -9.59 -6.75
CA VAL A 75 -0.20 -8.84 -7.60
C VAL A 75 1.17 -8.74 -6.92
N PHE A 76 1.19 -8.61 -5.59
CA PHE A 76 2.43 -8.66 -4.81
C PHE A 76 3.15 -10.01 -5.01
N MET A 77 2.45 -11.13 -4.81
CA MET A 77 3.03 -12.47 -4.94
C MET A 77 3.56 -12.75 -6.35
N ALA A 78 2.86 -12.27 -7.38
CA ALA A 78 3.29 -12.43 -8.77
C ALA A 78 4.64 -11.74 -9.05
N ARG A 79 4.96 -10.63 -8.36
CA ARG A 79 6.26 -9.93 -8.49
C ARG A 79 7.43 -10.77 -8.00
N PHE A 80 7.24 -11.58 -6.95
CA PHE A 80 8.31 -12.31 -6.27
C PHE A 80 8.49 -13.77 -6.70
N LEU A 81 7.58 -14.35 -7.49
CA LEU A 81 7.62 -15.77 -7.87
C LEU A 81 7.81 -15.95 -9.40
N PRO A 82 9.06 -16.13 -9.88
CA PRO A 82 9.37 -15.91 -11.29
C PRO A 82 8.89 -16.98 -12.28
N THR A 83 8.36 -18.14 -11.87
CA THR A 83 8.07 -19.22 -12.87
C THR A 83 7.03 -20.26 -12.48
N TYR A 84 6.98 -20.77 -11.24
CA TYR A 84 6.00 -21.80 -10.84
C TYR A 84 4.66 -21.25 -10.33
N ALA A 85 4.60 -19.96 -10.01
CA ALA A 85 3.42 -19.34 -9.41
C ALA A 85 2.44 -18.80 -10.43
N TRP A 86 2.82 -18.59 -11.69
CA TRP A 86 1.93 -18.00 -12.69
C TRP A 86 0.74 -18.91 -13.00
N ASP A 87 0.95 -20.22 -13.15
CA ASP A 87 -0.14 -21.18 -13.37
C ASP A 87 -1.03 -21.33 -12.13
N TYR A 88 -0.42 -21.33 -10.94
CA TYR A 88 -1.15 -21.35 -9.66
C TYR A 88 -1.98 -20.07 -9.47
N TYR A 89 -1.42 -18.92 -9.85
CA TYR A 89 -2.04 -17.61 -9.81
C TYR A 89 -3.24 -17.52 -10.76
N LEU A 90 -3.06 -17.91 -12.02
CA LEU A 90 -4.13 -17.99 -13.00
C LEU A 90 -5.25 -18.93 -12.53
N LYS A 91 -4.90 -20.02 -11.85
CA LYS A 91 -5.89 -20.92 -11.24
C LYS A 91 -6.67 -20.23 -10.12
N LYS A 92 -5.99 -19.53 -9.21
CA LYS A 92 -6.63 -18.80 -8.10
C LYS A 92 -7.55 -17.69 -8.57
N LEU A 93 -7.14 -16.92 -9.59
CA LEU A 93 -8.00 -15.90 -10.21
C LEU A 93 -9.28 -16.50 -10.81
N LYS A 94 -9.15 -17.62 -11.54
CA LYS A 94 -10.32 -18.32 -12.10
C LYS A 94 -11.27 -18.85 -11.02
N GLU A 95 -10.72 -19.39 -9.92
CA GLU A 95 -11.51 -19.82 -8.77
C GLU A 95 -12.27 -18.64 -8.12
N ALA A 96 -11.64 -17.47 -8.00
CA ALA A 96 -12.27 -16.27 -7.44
C ALA A 96 -13.37 -15.70 -8.37
N GLU A 97 -13.13 -15.65 -9.68
CA GLU A 97 -14.11 -15.22 -10.68
C GLU A 97 -15.33 -16.17 -10.69
N GLN A 98 -15.11 -17.48 -10.60
CA GLN A 98 -16.19 -18.47 -10.50
C GLN A 98 -17.03 -18.27 -9.24
N LYS A 99 -16.40 -18.04 -8.09
CA LYS A 99 -17.12 -17.73 -6.84
C LYS A 99 -17.97 -16.47 -6.98
N GLN A 100 -17.44 -15.40 -7.56
CA GLN A 100 -18.23 -14.18 -7.80
C GLN A 100 -19.42 -14.43 -8.73
N ILE A 101 -19.25 -15.27 -9.76
CA ILE A 101 -20.35 -15.63 -10.66
C ILE A 101 -21.42 -16.46 -9.93
N GLU A 102 -21.01 -17.41 -9.09
CA GLU A 102 -21.93 -18.21 -8.25
C GLU A 102 -22.68 -17.34 -7.25
N GLU A 103 -21.97 -16.52 -6.47
CA GLU A 103 -22.58 -15.55 -5.53
C GLU A 103 -23.57 -14.63 -6.26
N ARG A 104 -23.20 -14.14 -7.46
CA ARG A 104 -24.08 -13.30 -8.27
C ARG A 104 -25.30 -14.05 -8.80
N LYS A 105 -25.19 -15.35 -9.11
CA LYS A 105 -26.34 -16.19 -9.50
C LYS A 105 -27.25 -16.45 -8.31
N GLU A 106 -26.70 -16.78 -7.15
CA GLU A 106 -27.48 -17.00 -5.92
C GLU A 106 -28.28 -15.75 -5.55
N ILE A 107 -27.67 -14.56 -5.68
CA ILE A 107 -28.36 -13.28 -5.49
C ILE A 107 -29.46 -13.05 -6.55
N LEU A 108 -29.27 -13.51 -7.79
CA LEU A 108 -30.30 -13.38 -8.83
C LEU A 108 -31.46 -14.37 -8.66
N ASP A 109 -31.16 -15.59 -8.20
CA ASP A 109 -32.14 -16.65 -7.98
C ASP A 109 -32.96 -16.42 -6.69
N ASN A 110 -32.33 -15.84 -5.66
CA ASN A 110 -33.00 -15.39 -4.45
C ASN A 110 -32.61 -13.93 -4.12
N PRO A 111 -33.22 -12.93 -4.79
CA PRO A 111 -32.86 -11.52 -4.61
C PRO A 111 -33.24 -10.95 -3.24
N PHE A 112 -34.10 -11.63 -2.48
CA PHE A 112 -34.58 -11.19 -1.18
C PHE A 112 -34.64 -12.37 -0.19
N PRO A 113 -33.50 -12.94 0.24
CA PRO A 113 -33.46 -14.10 1.13
C PRO A 113 -34.02 -13.84 2.54
N TRP A 114 -34.35 -12.58 2.86
CA TRP A 114 -34.98 -12.16 4.12
C TRP A 114 -36.51 -11.98 4.02
N VAL A 115 -37.11 -12.27 2.86
CA VAL A 115 -38.56 -12.25 2.65
C VAL A 115 -39.05 -13.69 2.62
N GLU A 116 -39.04 -14.33 3.78
CA GLU A 116 -39.83 -15.53 4.07
C GLU A 116 -40.91 -15.21 5.12
#